data_AF-A3MW20-F1
#
_entry.id   AF-A3MW20-F1
#
_cell.length_a   1.000
_cell.length_b   1.000
_cell.length_c   1.000
_cell.angle_alpha   90.00
_cell.angle_beta   90.00
_cell.angle_gamma   90.00
#
_symmetry.space_group_name_H-M   'P 1'
#
loop_
_entity.id
_entity.type
_entity.pdbx_description
1 polymer ?
#
loop_
_entity_poly.entity_id
_entity_poly.type
_entity_poly.pdbx_seq_one_letter_code
_entity_poly.pdbx_strand_id
1 'polypeptide(L)'
;MGGQAESLLKDGRYASVDCVGEALSKFKAVFGAEAEVEVIEAAGDRVAARFGGNMCYTCGTYDYFEDFAYFLSDCAGEDWGVESYSQNPDGTYTVVFRPRRLIGKRVRHVVIRIGDEVLDRVVEDAAS
;
A
#
# COMPACT_ATOMS: atom_id res chain seq x y z
N MET A 1 -17.27 7.58 -41.27
CA MET A 1 -17.76 6.61 -40.26
C MET A 1 -16.63 6.51 -39.23
N GLY A 2 -16.50 7.44 -38.28
CA GLY A 2 -17.42 7.67 -37.16
C GLY A 2 -17.24 6.51 -36.18
N GLY A 3 -16.74 6.66 -34.96
CA GLY A 3 -16.29 7.79 -34.16
C GLY A 3 -15.62 7.20 -32.92
N GLN A 4 -15.02 8.06 -32.12
CA GLN A 4 -14.28 7.80 -30.89
C GLN A 4 -14.91 6.72 -29.99
N ALA A 5 -14.07 5.80 -29.51
CA ALA A 5 -14.33 5.06 -28.27
C ALA A 5 -13.40 5.60 -27.17
N GLU A 6 -13.48 6.92 -26.94
CA GLU A 6 -13.13 7.51 -25.65
C GLU A 6 -14.24 7.11 -24.67
N SER A 7 -14.08 5.95 -24.04
CA SER A 7 -15.05 5.46 -23.07
C SER A 7 -14.84 6.18 -21.74
N LEU A 8 -15.57 7.29 -21.58
CA LEU A 8 -16.24 7.71 -20.34
C LEU A 8 -15.59 7.25 -19.02
N LEU A 9 -14.56 7.98 -18.60
CA LEU A 9 -14.20 8.14 -17.18
C LEU A 9 -15.22 9.09 -16.55
N LYS A 10 -16.39 8.57 -16.18
CA LYS A 10 -17.34 9.27 -15.31
C LYS A 10 -17.62 8.41 -14.10
N ASP A 11 -17.70 9.08 -12.96
CA ASP A 11 -18.15 8.57 -11.66
C ASP A 11 -17.06 8.03 -10.71
N GLY A 12 -16.29 8.96 -10.15
CA GLY A 12 -16.03 9.07 -8.71
C GLY A 12 -15.32 7.93 -7.98
N ARG A 13 -14.01 8.13 -7.72
CA ARG A 13 -13.28 7.75 -6.48
C ARG A 13 -13.50 6.34 -5.93
N TYR A 14 -13.12 5.33 -6.71
CA TYR A 14 -12.87 3.97 -6.25
C TYR A 14 -11.66 3.44 -7.02
N ALA A 15 -10.79 2.65 -6.40
CA ALA A 15 -9.81 1.85 -7.14
C ALA A 15 -10.61 0.85 -7.98
N SER A 16 -10.92 1.22 -9.21
CA SER A 16 -11.46 0.31 -10.21
C SER A 16 -10.45 -0.83 -10.38
N VAL A 17 -10.95 -2.04 -10.65
CA VAL A 17 -10.13 -3.23 -10.93
C VAL A 17 -9.06 -2.94 -12.01
N ASP A 18 -9.35 -1.99 -12.89
CA ASP A 18 -8.47 -1.46 -13.92
C ASP A 18 -7.20 -0.79 -13.35
N CYS A 19 -7.34 0.07 -12.33
CA CYS A 19 -6.21 0.74 -11.70
C CYS A 19 -5.26 -0.21 -10.98
N VAL A 20 -5.82 -1.25 -10.36
CA VAL A 20 -5.02 -2.26 -9.66
C VAL A 20 -4.16 -3.06 -10.65
N GLY A 21 -4.71 -3.35 -11.84
CA GLY A 21 -3.97 -4.00 -12.92
C GLY A 21 -2.84 -3.13 -13.48
N GLU A 22 -3.08 -1.82 -13.62
CA GLU A 22 -2.04 -0.87 -14.06
C GLU A 22 -0.93 -0.75 -13.01
N ALA A 23 -1.28 -0.55 -11.74
CA ALA A 23 -0.32 -0.46 -10.65
C ALA A 23 0.53 -1.74 -10.54
N LEU A 24 -0.09 -2.92 -10.71
CA LEU A 24 0.60 -4.20 -10.73
C LEU A 24 1.59 -4.30 -11.90
N SER A 25 1.22 -3.82 -13.07
CA SER A 25 2.07 -3.84 -14.26
C SER A 25 3.26 -2.89 -14.11
N LYS A 26 3.02 -1.68 -13.60
CA LYS A 26 4.08 -0.70 -13.27
C LYS A 26 5.05 -1.27 -12.24
N PHE A 27 4.54 -1.85 -11.14
CA PHE A 27 5.38 -2.45 -10.11
C PHE A 27 6.24 -3.59 -10.67
N LYS A 28 5.65 -4.50 -11.46
CA LYS A 28 6.40 -5.60 -12.08
C LYS A 28 7.44 -5.12 -13.08
N ALA A 29 7.18 -4.03 -13.80
CA ALA A 29 8.16 -3.45 -14.72
C ALA A 29 9.38 -2.88 -13.99
N VAL A 30 9.19 -2.32 -12.78
CA VAL A 30 10.28 -1.73 -11.98
C VAL A 30 10.99 -2.77 -11.11
N PHE A 31 10.22 -3.61 -10.41
CA PHE A 31 10.71 -4.48 -9.34
C PHE A 31 10.55 -5.98 -9.63
N GLY A 32 9.97 -6.38 -10.76
CA GLY A 32 9.63 -7.79 -11.04
C GLY A 32 10.81 -8.75 -11.09
N ALA A 33 12.05 -8.26 -11.16
CA ALA A 33 13.26 -9.07 -11.04
C ALA A 33 13.61 -9.43 -9.58
N GLU A 34 13.13 -8.66 -8.60
CA GLU A 34 13.51 -8.74 -7.19
C GLU A 34 12.31 -9.04 -6.28
N ALA A 35 11.14 -8.50 -6.59
CA ALA A 35 9.92 -8.60 -5.82
C ALA A 35 8.76 -9.14 -6.67
N GLU A 36 8.12 -10.18 -6.16
CA GLU A 36 6.89 -10.72 -6.71
C GLU A 36 5.71 -10.11 -5.97
N VAL A 37 4.68 -9.70 -6.70
CA VAL A 37 3.46 -9.15 -6.13
C VAL A 37 2.23 -9.79 -6.78
N GLU A 38 1.28 -10.17 -5.94
CA GLU A 38 0.02 -10.78 -6.33
C GLU A 38 -1.13 -10.12 -5.57
N VAL A 39 -2.10 -9.58 -6.27
CA VAL A 39 -3.29 -8.98 -5.63
C VAL A 39 -4.24 -10.11 -5.27
N ILE A 40 -4.52 -10.26 -3.97
CA ILE A 40 -5.42 -11.27 -3.42
C ILE A 40 -6.86 -10.71 -3.36
N GLU A 41 -7.00 -9.42 -3.09
CA GLU A 41 -8.30 -8.76 -2.96
C GLU A 41 -8.23 -7.34 -3.54
N ALA A 42 -9.25 -6.94 -4.29
CA ALA A 42 -9.45 -5.57 -4.73
C ALA A 42 -10.92 -5.19 -4.55
N ALA A 43 -11.19 -4.44 -3.49
CA ALA A 43 -12.45 -3.76 -3.21
C ALA A 43 -12.21 -2.25 -3.34
N GLY A 44 -13.24 -1.48 -3.72
CA GLY A 44 -13.05 -0.09 -4.18
C GLY A 44 -12.24 0.83 -3.25
N ASP A 45 -12.26 0.60 -1.93
CA ASP A 45 -11.50 1.32 -0.91
C ASP A 45 -10.45 0.47 -0.18
N ARG A 46 -10.22 -0.78 -0.61
CA ARG A 46 -9.31 -1.73 0.02
C ARG A 46 -8.65 -2.65 -1.00
N VAL A 47 -7.33 -2.64 -1.05
CA VAL A 47 -6.55 -3.57 -1.88
C VAL A 47 -5.68 -4.42 -0.97
N ALA A 48 -5.71 -5.74 -1.11
CA ALA A 48 -4.80 -6.64 -0.42
C ALA A 48 -3.87 -7.30 -1.44
N ALA A 49 -2.57 -7.21 -1.22
CA ALA A 49 -1.57 -7.85 -2.07
C ALA A 49 -0.58 -8.67 -1.25
N ARG A 50 -0.16 -9.79 -1.82
CA ARG A 50 0.91 -10.64 -1.34
C ARG A 50 2.20 -10.25 -2.03
N PHE A 51 3.22 -9.95 -1.25
CA PHE A 51 4.57 -9.68 -1.70
C PHE A 51 5.47 -10.86 -1.35
N GLY A 52 6.23 -11.36 -2.33
CA GLY A 52 7.21 -12.43 -2.17
C GLY A 52 8.45 -12.24 -3.06
N GLY A 53 9.22 -13.32 -3.26
CA GLY A 53 10.43 -13.30 -4.08
C GLY A 53 11.71 -13.02 -3.29
N ASN A 54 12.75 -12.58 -3.99
CA ASN A 54 14.10 -12.36 -3.44
C ASN A 54 14.26 -11.00 -2.77
N MET A 55 13.17 -10.41 -2.27
CA MET A 55 13.20 -9.12 -1.60
C MET A 55 14.25 -9.13 -0.47
N CYS A 56 15.10 -8.11 -0.44
CA CYS A 56 16.07 -7.98 0.64
C CYS A 56 15.35 -7.67 1.95
N TYR A 57 15.12 -8.70 2.77
CA TYR A 57 14.47 -8.62 4.09
C TYR A 57 15.18 -7.67 5.07
N THR A 58 16.47 -7.37 4.83
CA THR A 58 17.28 -6.46 5.65
C THR A 58 17.39 -5.05 5.08
N CYS A 59 16.90 -4.79 3.87
CA CYS A 59 17.19 -3.53 3.15
C CYS A 59 16.00 -2.56 3.03
N GLY A 60 14.78 -2.94 3.42
CA GLY A 60 13.62 -2.05 3.29
C GLY A 60 12.45 -2.69 2.55
N THR A 61 11.92 -3.82 3.04
CA THR A 61 10.72 -4.44 2.46
C THR A 61 9.51 -3.49 2.47
N TYR A 62 9.47 -2.58 3.43
CA TYR A 62 8.42 -1.57 3.54
C TYR A 62 8.42 -0.57 2.37
N ASP A 63 9.60 -0.24 1.80
CA ASP A 63 9.69 0.66 0.65
C ASP A 63 8.93 0.11 -0.57
N TYR A 64 9.00 -1.20 -0.83
CA TYR A 64 8.21 -1.84 -1.89
C TYR A 64 6.70 -1.69 -1.66
N PHE A 65 6.26 -1.67 -0.40
CA PHE A 65 4.85 -1.46 -0.09
C PHE A 65 4.45 -0.01 -0.36
N GLU A 66 5.30 0.95 0.02
CA GLU A 66 5.07 2.37 -0.25
C GLU A 66 5.09 2.67 -1.75
N ASP A 67 6.00 2.06 -2.52
CA ASP A 67 6.04 2.17 -3.98
C ASP A 67 4.77 1.64 -4.63
N PHE A 68 4.26 0.49 -4.16
CA PHE A 68 2.99 -0.03 -4.66
C PHE A 68 1.81 0.88 -4.31
N ALA A 69 1.79 1.45 -3.10
CA ALA A 69 0.79 2.43 -2.70
C ALA A 69 0.87 3.71 -3.55
N TYR A 70 2.08 4.13 -3.94
CA TYR A 70 2.28 5.27 -4.83
C TYR A 70 1.67 5.01 -6.21
N PHE A 71 1.90 3.83 -6.79
CA PHE A 71 1.28 3.47 -8.08
C PHE A 71 -0.25 3.39 -7.99
N LEU A 72 -0.80 2.91 -6.87
CA LEU A 72 -2.24 2.95 -6.62
C LEU A 72 -2.75 4.39 -6.54
N SER A 73 -1.99 5.29 -5.91
CA SER A 73 -2.35 6.69 -5.76
C SER A 73 -2.38 7.45 -7.09
N ASP A 74 -1.35 7.23 -7.91
CA ASP A 74 -1.20 7.79 -9.25
C ASP A 74 -2.42 7.48 -10.13
N CYS A 75 -2.88 6.21 -10.11
CA CYS A 75 -4.05 5.81 -10.90
C CYS A 75 -5.39 6.22 -10.27
N ALA A 76 -5.55 6.03 -8.96
CA ALA A 76 -6.83 6.30 -8.29
C ALA A 76 -7.15 7.80 -8.18
N GLY A 77 -6.15 8.68 -8.37
CA GLY A 77 -6.31 10.12 -8.21
C GLY A 77 -6.59 10.55 -6.76
N GLU A 78 -6.31 9.67 -5.80
CA GLU A 78 -6.35 9.95 -4.37
C GLU A 78 -5.12 9.31 -3.70
N ASP A 79 -4.74 9.79 -2.51
CA ASP A 79 -3.56 9.30 -1.80
C ASP A 79 -3.88 7.97 -1.09
N TRP A 80 -3.20 6.90 -1.50
CA TRP A 80 -3.26 5.57 -0.92
C TRP A 80 -2.05 5.31 -0.03
N GLY A 81 -2.22 4.42 0.95
CA GLY A 81 -1.15 4.03 1.85
C GLY A 81 -1.33 2.63 2.40
N VAL A 82 -0.31 2.18 3.13
CA VAL A 82 -0.33 0.89 3.83
C VAL A 82 -1.16 1.03 5.11
N GLU A 83 -2.31 0.37 5.15
CA GLU A 83 -3.14 0.26 6.36
C GLU A 83 -2.47 -0.71 7.35
N SER A 84 -2.08 -1.89 6.88
CA SER A 84 -1.45 -2.93 7.70
C SER A 84 -0.64 -3.90 6.83
N TYR A 85 0.32 -4.60 7.44
CA TYR A 85 1.02 -5.71 6.81
C TYR A 85 1.30 -6.80 7.84
N SER A 86 1.36 -8.05 7.39
CA SER A 86 1.73 -9.21 8.18
C SER A 86 2.66 -10.11 7.39
N GLN A 87 3.67 -10.67 8.05
CA GLN A 87 4.49 -11.73 7.46
C GLN A 87 3.76 -13.07 7.59
N ASN A 88 3.72 -13.83 6.52
CA ASN A 88 3.17 -15.17 6.47
C ASN A 88 4.25 -16.21 6.83
N PRO A 89 3.87 -17.43 7.26
CA PRO A 89 4.81 -18.47 7.67
C PRO A 89 5.80 -18.92 6.57
N ASP A 90 5.42 -18.74 5.30
CA ASP A 90 6.22 -19.02 4.11
C ASP A 90 7.23 -17.90 3.78
N GLY A 91 7.29 -16.84 4.59
CA GLY A 91 8.20 -15.70 4.41
C GLY A 91 7.65 -14.59 3.53
N THR A 92 6.52 -14.80 2.85
CA THR A 92 5.82 -13.75 2.09
C THR A 92 5.16 -12.74 3.02
N TYR A 93 4.77 -11.58 2.49
CA TYR A 93 4.04 -10.55 3.21
C TYR A 93 2.67 -10.35 2.62
N THR A 94 1.64 -10.29 3.46
CA THR A 94 0.32 -9.81 3.07
C THR A 94 0.18 -8.37 3.52
N VAL A 95 -0.08 -7.47 2.57
CA VAL A 95 -0.17 -6.03 2.79
C VAL A 95 -1.54 -5.56 2.37
N VAL A 96 -2.18 -4.75 3.23
CA VAL A 96 -3.48 -4.14 3.00
C VAL A 96 -3.27 -2.65 2.78
N PHE A 97 -3.78 -2.18 1.65
CA PHE A 97 -3.76 -0.79 1.20
C PHE A 97 -5.15 -0.19 1.28
N ARG A 98 -5.21 1.08 1.67
CA ARG A 98 -6.41 1.90 1.68
C ARG A 98 -6.08 3.34 1.31
N PRO A 99 -7.08 4.12 0.86
CA PRO A 99 -6.96 5.57 0.86
C PRO A 99 -6.50 6.09 2.23
N ARG A 100 -5.49 6.96 2.28
CA ARG A 100 -4.95 7.49 3.55
C ARG A 100 -6.00 8.18 4.40
N ARG A 101 -7.04 8.77 3.78
CA ARG A 101 -8.20 9.34 4.49
C ARG A 101 -8.97 8.31 5.33
N LEU A 102 -8.88 7.01 5.00
CA LEU A 102 -9.52 5.89 5.70
C LEU A 102 -8.58 5.15 6.63
N ILE A 103 -7.26 5.32 6.47
CA ILE A 103 -6.27 4.80 7.40
C ILE A 103 -6.37 5.64 8.68
N GLY A 104 -7.18 5.17 9.63
CA GLY A 104 -7.37 5.83 10.91
C GLY A 104 -6.03 6.17 11.55
N LYS A 105 -5.90 7.39 12.10
CA LYS A 105 -4.70 7.86 12.81
C LYS A 105 -4.23 6.78 13.78
N ARG A 106 -3.21 6.01 13.40
CA ARG A 106 -2.52 5.14 14.34
C ARG A 106 -1.72 6.05 15.26
N VAL A 107 -2.23 6.25 16.49
CA VAL A 107 -1.41 6.69 17.62
C VAL A 107 -0.28 5.67 17.72
N ARG A 108 0.92 6.06 17.31
CA ARG A 108 2.10 5.20 17.43
C ARG A 108 2.49 5.22 18.90
N HIS A 109 2.07 4.23 19.69
CA HIS A 109 2.77 3.92 20.94
C HIS A 109 4.16 3.41 20.55
N VAL A 110 5.14 4.31 20.50
CA VAL A 110 6.54 3.93 20.37
C VAL A 110 6.99 3.46 21.73
N VAL A 111 6.92 2.15 21.98
CA VAL A 111 7.57 1.56 23.16
C VAL A 111 9.06 1.45 22.86
N ILE A 112 9.81 2.50 23.20
CA ILE A 112 11.28 2.43 23.22
C ILE A 112 11.66 1.68 24.51
N ARG A 113 12.12 0.43 24.39
CA ARG A 113 12.76 -0.28 25.51
C ARG A 113 14.25 0.02 25.50
N ILE A 114 14.71 0.80 26.48
CA ILE A 114 16.13 0.92 26.84
C ILE A 114 16.26 0.31 28.25
N GLY A 115 16.70 -0.95 28.33
CA GLY A 115 16.78 -1.68 29.60
C GLY A 115 15.42 -2.17 30.14
N ASP A 116 15.33 -2.36 31.46
CA ASP A 116 14.18 -2.96 32.17
C ASP A 116 13.12 -1.92 32.63
N GLU A 117 13.22 -0.66 32.20
CA GLU A 117 12.23 0.38 32.52
C GLU A 117 11.46 0.81 31.27
N VAL A 118 10.13 0.74 31.36
CA VAL A 118 9.19 1.21 30.32
C VAL A 118 8.76 2.63 30.68
N LEU A 119 9.17 3.60 29.86
CA LEU A 119 8.67 4.98 29.91
C LEU A 119 7.62 5.18 28.82
N ASP A 120 6.36 5.28 29.20
CA ASP A 120 5.26 5.71 28.32
C ASP A 120 5.24 7.24 28.29
N ARG A 121 5.42 7.83 27.10
CA ARG A 121 5.16 9.26 26.87
C ARG A 121 4.20 9.43 25.70
N VAL A 122 3.07 10.05 25.99
CA VAL A 122 2.11 10.53 25.00
C VAL A 122 2.61 11.90 24.51
N VAL A 123 2.90 12.00 23.22
CA VAL A 123 3.12 13.29 22.53
C VAL A 123 1.93 13.55 21.63
N GLU A 124 1.11 14.51 22.05
CA GLU A 124 0.02 15.06 21.25
C GLU A 124 0.61 16.20 20.41
N ASP A 125 0.72 15.99 19.09
CA ASP A 125 1.13 17.03 18.16
C ASP A 125 -0.04 17.99 17.92
N ALA A 126 0.09 19.20 18.47
CA ALA A 126 -0.81 20.31 18.24
C ALA A 126 -0.58 20.87 16.84
N ALA A 127 -1.59 20.79 16.00
CA ALA A 127 -1.63 21.43 14.69
C ALA A 127 -1.45 22.96 14.82
N SER A 128 -0.67 23.55 13.90
CA SER A 128 -0.73 24.97 13.54
C SER A 128 -0.54 25.11 12.04
#